data_AF-A0A7W1KB82-F1
#
_entry.id   AF-A0A7W1KB82-F1
#
_cell.length_a   1.000
_cell.length_b   1.000
_cell.length_c   1.000
_cell.angle_alpha   90.00
_cell.angle_beta   90.00
_cell.angle_gamma   90.00
#
_symmetry.space_group_name_H-M   'P 1'
#
loop_
_entity.id
_entity.type
_entity.pdbx_description
1 polymer ?
#
loop_
_entity_poly.entity_id
_entity_poly.type
_entity_poly.pdbx_seq_one_letter_code
_entity_poly.pdbx_strand_id
1 'polypeptide(L)'
;MEASIEHLARGTPGGVDCMLVVVEPYYRAMETAGRIVPLAQELGIKRLLGIANKIRDPEDARAIRDYCRSKGLELAVEIAFDDDVRAADRNGKALLDHAPHSTTARAVADLARQLS
;
A
#
# COMPACT_ATOMS: atom_id res chain seq x y z
N MET A 1 6.50 15.46 -10.86
CA MET A 1 7.13 14.36 -11.63
C MET A 1 6.55 13.06 -11.11
N GLU A 2 5.74 12.35 -11.90
CA GLU A 2 5.24 11.00 -11.59
C GLU A 2 6.28 9.98 -12.10
N ALA A 3 7.34 9.75 -11.32
CA ALA A 3 8.50 8.97 -11.74
C ALA A 3 8.37 7.45 -11.50
N SER A 4 7.17 6.89 -11.35
CA SER A 4 7.02 5.49 -10.92
C SER A 4 6.66 4.52 -12.06
N ILE A 5 5.73 4.89 -12.96
CA ILE A 5 5.24 3.99 -14.00
C ILE A 5 6.20 3.94 -15.21
N GLU A 6 6.69 5.10 -15.66
CA GLU A 6 7.57 5.17 -16.84
C GLU A 6 8.90 4.44 -16.64
N HIS A 7 9.37 4.32 -15.39
CA HIS A 7 10.54 3.53 -15.05
C HIS A 7 10.22 2.03 -14.96
N LEU A 8 9.04 1.65 -14.47
CA LEU A 8 8.56 0.25 -14.47
C LEU A 8 8.46 -0.29 -15.91
N ALA A 9 7.94 0.51 -16.83
CA ALA A 9 7.79 0.17 -18.25
C ALA A 9 9.13 0.04 -18.99
N ARG A 10 10.20 0.70 -18.51
CA ARG A 10 11.52 0.71 -19.17
C ARG A 10 12.54 -0.27 -18.57
N GLY A 11 12.38 -0.71 -17.32
CA GLY A 11 13.46 -1.36 -16.58
C GLY A 11 13.17 -2.69 -15.87
N THR A 12 11.92 -3.10 -15.72
CA THR A 12 11.60 -4.16 -14.73
C THR A 12 10.49 -5.18 -15.05
N PRO A 13 10.09 -5.54 -16.29
CA PRO A 13 9.02 -6.53 -16.45
C PRO A 13 9.46 -7.98 -16.13
N GLY A 14 10.75 -8.27 -16.01
CA GLY A 14 11.28 -9.64 -15.97
C GLY A 14 11.47 -10.28 -14.59
N GLY A 15 11.23 -9.58 -13.48
CA GLY A 15 11.63 -10.07 -12.16
C GLY A 15 10.79 -9.60 -10.97
N VAL A 16 9.56 -9.13 -11.21
CA VAL A 16 8.63 -8.72 -10.14
C VAL A 16 7.55 -9.78 -9.97
N ASP A 17 7.64 -10.55 -8.89
CA ASP A 17 6.64 -11.57 -8.54
C ASP A 17 5.36 -10.94 -7.97
N CYS A 18 5.50 -9.82 -7.26
CA CYS A 18 4.39 -9.13 -6.60
C CYS A 18 4.62 -7.61 -6.55
N MET A 19 3.54 -6.85 -6.76
CA MET A 19 3.49 -5.41 -6.58
C MET A 19 2.47 -5.05 -5.49
N LEU A 20 2.93 -4.27 -4.51
CA LEU A 20 2.10 -3.72 -3.45
C LEU A 20 1.66 -2.29 -3.81
N VAL A 21 0.36 -2.04 -3.76
CA VAL A 21 -0.26 -0.74 -4.08
C VAL A 21 -0.80 -0.12 -2.80
N VAL A 22 -0.11 0.90 -2.28
CA VAL A 22 -0.55 1.61 -1.07
C VAL A 22 -1.66 2.60 -1.42
N VAL A 23 -2.78 2.51 -0.72
CA VAL A 23 -4.00 3.31 -0.94
C VAL A 23 -4.40 4.00 0.36
N GLU A 24 -4.65 5.30 0.30
CA GLU A 24 -5.14 6.10 1.44
C GLU A 24 -6.62 6.45 1.25
N PRO A 25 -7.37 6.80 2.32
CA PRO A 25 -8.80 7.09 2.26
C PRO A 25 -9.10 8.48 1.69
N TYR A 26 -8.40 8.86 0.62
CA TYR A 26 -8.58 10.12 -0.09
C TYR A 26 -8.87 9.81 -1.55
N TYR A 27 -9.91 10.45 -2.10
CA TYR A 27 -10.37 10.19 -3.48
C TYR A 27 -9.24 10.22 -4.51
N ARG A 28 -8.34 11.21 -4.43
CA ARG A 28 -7.21 11.32 -5.34
C ARG A 28 -6.22 10.16 -5.21
N ALA A 29 -5.95 9.67 -4.00
CA ALA A 29 -5.06 8.53 -3.78
C ALA A 29 -5.67 7.24 -4.34
N MET A 30 -6.97 7.04 -4.12
CA MET A 30 -7.72 5.93 -4.71
C MET A 30 -7.68 5.98 -6.24
N GLU A 31 -7.96 7.14 -6.85
CA GLU A 31 -7.90 7.31 -8.30
C GLU A 31 -6.52 7.01 -8.90
N THR A 32 -5.44 7.41 -8.22
CA THR A 32 -4.09 7.04 -8.63
C THR A 32 -3.88 5.52 -8.59
N ALA A 33 -4.32 4.85 -7.52
CA ALA A 33 -4.25 3.39 -7.44
C ALA A 33 -5.04 2.71 -8.57
N GLY A 34 -6.23 3.22 -8.89
CA GLY A 34 -7.07 2.70 -9.97
C GLY A 34 -6.45 2.84 -11.36
N ARG A 35 -5.53 3.80 -11.58
CA ARG A 35 -4.76 3.92 -12.83
C ARG A 35 -3.56 2.99 -12.87
N ILE A 36 -2.93 2.73 -11.73
CA ILE A 36 -1.74 1.87 -11.63
C ILE A 36 -2.07 0.40 -11.87
N VAL A 37 -3.21 -0.07 -11.36
CA VAL A 37 -3.64 -1.48 -11.48
C VAL A 37 -3.63 -2.00 -12.94
N PRO A 38 -4.32 -1.37 -13.91
CA PRO A 38 -4.31 -1.86 -15.29
C PRO A 38 -2.92 -1.78 -15.92
N LEU A 39 -2.13 -0.72 -15.63
CA LEU A 39 -0.78 -0.58 -16.16
C LEU A 39 0.15 -1.67 -15.65
N ALA A 40 0.04 -2.05 -14.38
CA ALA A 40 0.82 -3.15 -13.82
C ALA A 40 0.42 -4.51 -14.43
N GLN A 41 -0.87 -4.71 -14.73
CA GLN A 41 -1.35 -5.90 -15.43
C GLN A 41 -0.84 -5.97 -16.87
N GLU A 42 -0.83 -4.85 -17.60
CA GLU A 42 -0.27 -4.73 -18.95
C GLU A 42 1.24 -5.05 -18.99
N LEU A 43 1.95 -4.73 -17.91
CA LEU A 43 3.37 -5.08 -17.73
C LEU A 43 3.60 -6.55 -17.33
N GLY A 44 2.54 -7.36 -17.18
CA GLY A 44 2.63 -8.78 -16.89
C GLY A 44 2.82 -9.13 -15.41
N ILE A 45 2.64 -8.16 -14.49
CA ILE A 45 2.72 -8.42 -13.05
C ILE A 45 1.52 -9.27 -12.62
N LYS A 46 1.80 -10.48 -12.13
CA LYS A 46 0.76 -11.48 -11.82
C LYS A 46 0.07 -11.27 -10.48
N ARG A 47 0.78 -10.71 -9.49
CA ARG A 47 0.26 -10.55 -8.12
C ARG A 47 0.25 -9.09 -7.73
N LEU A 48 -0.94 -8.52 -7.64
CA LEU A 48 -1.19 -7.13 -7.23
C LEU A 48 -1.96 -7.13 -5.92
N LEU A 49 -1.40 -6.50 -4.89
CA LEU A 49 -2.00 -6.45 -3.56
C LEU A 49 -2.12 -5.01 -3.08
N GLY A 50 -3.31 -4.62 -2.65
CA GLY A 50 -3.59 -3.33 -2.07
C GLY A 50 -3.27 -3.28 -0.57
N ILE A 51 -2.69 -2.17 -0.14
CA ILE A 51 -2.39 -1.86 1.26
C ILE A 51 -3.23 -0.64 1.64
N ALA A 52 -4.33 -0.85 2.35
CA ALA A 52 -5.17 0.25 2.81
C ALA A 52 -4.50 0.91 4.02
N ASN A 53 -4.02 2.14 3.85
CA ASN A 53 -3.18 2.83 4.81
C ASN A 53 -3.88 4.05 5.40
N LYS A 54 -3.52 4.42 6.65
CA LYS A 54 -4.04 5.57 7.39
C LYS A 54 -5.55 5.56 7.62
N ILE A 55 -6.14 4.38 7.83
CA ILE A 55 -7.57 4.26 8.15
C ILE A 55 -7.83 4.90 9.51
N ARG A 56 -8.72 5.90 9.57
CA ARG A 56 -9.07 6.59 10.83
C ARG A 56 -10.34 6.06 11.46
N ASP A 57 -11.26 5.59 10.62
CA ASP A 57 -12.58 5.14 11.05
C ASP A 57 -13.13 4.04 10.12
N PRO A 58 -14.27 3.43 10.46
CA PRO A 58 -14.87 2.38 9.63
C PRO A 58 -15.33 2.85 8.23
N GLU A 59 -15.56 4.15 8.04
CA GLU A 59 -15.97 4.71 6.75
C GLU A 59 -14.78 4.77 5.79
N ASP A 60 -13.59 5.18 6.27
CA ASP A 60 -12.33 5.09 5.53
C ASP A 60 -12.09 3.65 5.04
N ALA A 61 -12.22 2.67 5.95
CA ALA A 61 -12.03 1.26 5.62
C ALA A 61 -13.02 0.79 4.54
N ARG A 62 -14.30 1.16 4.68
CA ARG A 62 -15.34 0.84 3.70
C ARG A 62 -15.04 1.45 2.33
N ALA A 63 -14.70 2.74 2.29
CA ALA A 63 -14.41 3.44 1.04
C ALA A 63 -13.26 2.79 0.27
N ILE A 64 -12.14 2.47 0.94
CA ILE A 64 -11.01 1.81 0.28
C ILE A 64 -11.36 0.40 -0.17
N ARG A 65 -12.06 -0.39 0.66
CA ARG A 65 -12.51 -1.75 0.29
C ARG A 65 -13.39 -1.75 -0.95
N ASP A 66 -14.39 -0.87 -0.98
CA ASP A 66 -15.33 -0.78 -2.10
C ASP A 66 -14.61 -0.33 -3.37
N TYR A 67 -13.71 0.65 -3.25
CA TYR A 67 -12.89 1.11 -4.36
C TYR A 67 -11.99 -0.01 -4.91
N CYS A 68 -11.20 -0.66 -4.06
CA CYS A 68 -10.28 -1.73 -4.49
C CYS A 68 -11.03 -2.89 -5.14
N ARG A 69 -12.18 -3.29 -4.57
CA ARG A 69 -13.05 -4.30 -5.16
C ARG A 69 -13.54 -3.90 -6.55
N SER A 70 -13.94 -2.64 -6.74
CA SER A 70 -14.38 -2.13 -8.05
C SER A 70 -13.28 -2.14 -9.12
N LYS A 71 -12.01 -2.16 -8.70
CA LYS A 71 -10.83 -2.19 -9.58
C LYS A 71 -10.20 -3.58 -9.70
N GLY A 72 -10.77 -4.60 -9.05
CA GLY A 72 -10.19 -5.94 -9.02
C GLY A 72 -8.85 -6.03 -8.24
N LEU A 73 -8.61 -5.09 -7.32
CA LEU A 73 -7.42 -5.09 -6.46
C LEU A 73 -7.75 -5.81 -5.14
N GLU A 74 -7.06 -6.91 -4.88
CA GLU A 74 -7.15 -7.65 -3.62
C GLU A 74 -6.48 -6.85 -2.49
N LEU A 75 -7.16 -6.62 -1.37
CA LEU A 75 -6.56 -5.99 -0.20
C LEU A 75 -5.85 -7.02 0.67
N ALA A 76 -4.55 -6.85 0.89
CA ALA A 76 -3.76 -7.74 1.75
C ALA A 76 -3.79 -7.31 3.23
N VAL A 77 -3.87 -6.01 3.50
CA VAL A 77 -3.87 -5.49 4.87
C VAL A 77 -4.53 -4.12 4.95
N GLU A 78 -5.09 -3.85 6.12
CA GLU A 78 -5.64 -2.56 6.54
C GLU A 78 -4.83 -2.04 7.73
N ILE A 79 -4.25 -0.87 7.57
CA ILE A 79 -3.38 -0.23 8.56
C ILE A 79 -4.08 1.03 9.05
N ALA A 80 -4.39 1.04 10.34
CA ALA A 80 -4.96 2.18 11.01
C ALA A 80 -3.97 3.37 11.01
N PHE A 81 -4.50 4.58 11.07
CA PHE A 81 -3.68 5.76 11.36
C PHE A 81 -3.01 5.59 12.72
N ASP A 82 -1.70 5.81 12.75
CA ASP A 82 -0.85 5.52 13.91
C ASP A 82 0.07 6.72 14.17
N ASP A 83 -0.10 7.37 15.33
CA ASP A 83 0.70 8.53 15.70
C ASP A 83 2.16 8.16 16.02
N ASP A 84 2.45 6.89 16.35
CA ASP A 84 3.83 6.42 16.54
C ASP A 84 4.64 6.52 15.24
N VAL A 85 4.00 6.33 14.09
CA VAL A 85 4.62 6.53 12.77
C VAL A 85 5.05 7.98 12.60
N ARG A 86 4.20 8.94 12.98
CA ARG A 86 4.50 10.36 12.89
C ARG A 86 5.57 10.79 13.88
N ALA A 87 5.56 10.21 15.08
CA ALA A 87 6.57 10.47 16.10
C ALA A 87 7.94 9.90 15.67
N ALA A 88 7.97 8.70 15.10
CA ALA A 88 9.18 8.09 14.56
C ALA A 88 9.78 8.94 13.43
N ASP A 89 8.96 9.32 12.45
CA ASP A 89 9.35 10.18 11.32
C ASP A 89 9.91 11.53 11.78
N ARG A 90 9.22 12.21 12.70
CA ARG A 90 9.69 13.49 13.28
C ARG A 90 11.05 13.37 13.96
N ASN A 91 11.33 12.23 14.56
CA ASN A 91 12.58 11.97 15.27
C ASN A 91 13.67 11.36 14.36
N GLY A 92 13.40 11.17 13.06
CA GLY A 92 14.33 10.55 12.11
C GLY A 92 14.65 9.09 12.45
N LYS A 93 13.73 8.37 13.10
CA LYS A 93 13.90 6.97 13.50
C LYS A 93 13.00 6.06 12.67
N ALA A 94 13.45 4.84 12.40
CA ALA A 94 12.57 3.81 11.88
C ALA A 94 11.48 3.50 12.91
N LEU A 95 10.26 3.19 12.44
CA LEU A 95 9.17 2.80 13.32
C LEU A 95 9.53 1.58 14.18
N LEU A 96 10.26 0.62 13.62
CA LEU A 96 10.71 -0.58 14.33
C LEU A 96 11.63 -0.26 15.51
N ASP A 97 12.42 0.81 15.42
CA ASP A 97 13.31 1.24 16.51
C ASP A 97 12.58 2.14 17.53
N HIS A 98 11.58 2.89 17.08
CA HIS A 98 10.85 3.86 17.91
C HIS A 98 9.71 3.21 18.70
N ALA A 99 8.90 2.39 18.02
CA ALA A 99 7.69 1.76 18.54
C ALA A 99 7.52 0.36 17.91
N PRO A 100 8.38 -0.63 18.26
CA PRO A 100 8.36 -1.98 17.69
C PRO A 100 7.04 -2.73 17.90
N HIS A 101 6.22 -2.28 18.85
CA HIS A 101 4.94 -2.88 19.20
C HIS A 101 3.75 -1.99 18.83
N SER A 102 3.93 -0.98 17.97
CA SER A 102 2.81 -0.20 17.44
C SER A 102 1.87 -1.09 16.61
N THR A 103 0.66 -0.62 16.37
CA THR A 103 -0.30 -1.32 15.50
C THR A 103 0.25 -1.44 14.08
N THR A 104 0.87 -0.39 13.55
CA THR A 104 1.50 -0.39 12.22
C THR A 104 2.69 -1.33 12.16
N ALA A 105 3.57 -1.33 13.16
CA ALA A 105 4.75 -2.20 13.18
C ALA A 105 4.35 -3.69 13.11
N ARG A 106 3.33 -4.08 13.88
CA ARG A 106 2.78 -5.44 13.85
C ARG A 106 2.13 -5.78 12.50
N ALA A 107 1.31 -4.89 11.95
CA ALA A 107 0.65 -5.11 10.66
C ALA A 107 1.66 -5.31 9.52
N VAL A 108 2.73 -4.52 9.49
CA VAL A 108 3.81 -4.66 8.49
C VAL A 108 4.59 -5.97 8.69
N ALA A 109 4.87 -6.37 9.92
CA ALA A 109 5.53 -7.64 10.20
C ALA A 109 4.66 -8.84 9.80
N ASP A 110 3.35 -8.77 10.02
CA ASP A 110 2.38 -9.80 9.62
C ASP A 110 2.30 -9.91 8.10
N LEU A 111 2.24 -8.77 7.40
CA LEU A 111 2.27 -8.72 5.94
C LEU A 111 3.57 -9.33 5.39
N ALA A 112 4.72 -8.98 5.95
CA ALA A 112 6.01 -9.53 5.50
C ALA A 112 6.04 -11.07 5.61
N ARG A 113 5.47 -11.65 6.66
CA ARG A 113 5.36 -13.10 6.83
C ARG A 113 4.41 -13.77 5.83
N GLN A 114 3.39 -13.08 5.34
CA GLN A 114 2.47 -13.59 4.31
C GLN A 114 3.05 -13.52 2.90
N LEU A 115 4.10 -12.71 2.69
CA LEU A 115 4.75 -12.52 1.40
C LEU A 115 6.05 -13.31 1.26
N SER A 116 6.58 -13.86 2.36
CA SER A 116 7.77 -14.74 2.41
C SER A 116 7.42 -16.16 2.01
#